data_AF-A0AAN5CFM1-F1
#
_entry.id   AF-A0AAN5CFM1-F1
#
_cell.length_a   1.000
_cell.length_b   1.000
_cell.length_c   1.000
_cell.angle_alpha   90.00
_cell.angle_beta   90.00
_cell.angle_gamma   90.00
#
_symmetry.space_group_name_H-M   'P 1'
#
loop_
_entity.id
_entity.type
_entity.pdbx_description
1 polymer ?
#
loop_
_entity_poly.entity_id
_entity_poly.type
_entity_poly.pdbx_seq_one_letter_code
_entity_poly.pdbx_strand_id
1 'polypeptide(L)'
;FSFAYHEPFHTMFVATTTSISLFSNSLLLFIIFTTPAQLGAYKSLLAIFAICDITTSLGHATVSPIMHLTSTGFYGFPRFAGRMMMFGVSLDTVLCMMFIAMFYQTFLILAYHYVYRYKASTSTNAPAELLEIYGVDLSDPNVGFESIVAKRRCSASSTDLCWHWPTMAAVVGLMSLFGATAAVIVYCIYETSAAIRSTINIISPKTRRMQGNLLKALLIQTAIPCLFSYTPLSFFMLFPILTGIELGDAGNIIFAITAIFPAIDSFFVLFFIGKLRAAIIRLFHLPFSGSENDGSDIDHSDTKIMTVHTR
;
A
#
# COMPACT_ATOMS: atom_id res chain seq x y z
N PHE A 1 -1.66 -26.26 -5.75
CA PHE A 1 -2.22 -24.91 -5.67
C PHE A 1 -2.46 -24.59 -4.21
N SER A 2 -2.08 -23.39 -3.77
CA SER A 2 -2.29 -22.97 -2.38
C SER A 2 -3.78 -22.81 -2.09
N PHE A 3 -4.23 -23.18 -0.88
CA PHE A 3 -5.64 -23.09 -0.44
C PHE A 3 -6.26 -21.71 -0.73
N ALA A 4 -5.44 -20.64 -0.66
CA ALA A 4 -5.85 -19.26 -0.89
C ALA A 4 -6.39 -19.00 -2.30
N TYR A 5 -6.12 -19.89 -3.26
CA TYR A 5 -6.54 -19.79 -4.67
C TYR A 5 -7.56 -20.87 -5.08
N HIS A 6 -8.01 -21.70 -4.13
CA HIS A 6 -9.09 -22.64 -4.37
C HIS A 6 -10.45 -21.95 -4.32
N GLU A 7 -11.34 -22.30 -5.25
CA GLU A 7 -12.74 -21.90 -5.19
C GLU A 7 -13.52 -22.70 -4.15
N PRO A 8 -14.49 -22.10 -3.44
CA PRO A 8 -14.94 -20.70 -3.55
C PRO A 8 -14.14 -19.70 -2.71
N PHE A 9 -13.16 -20.18 -1.92
CA PHE A 9 -12.44 -19.38 -0.94
C PHE A 9 -11.79 -18.14 -1.56
N HIS A 10 -11.08 -18.30 -2.68
CA HIS A 10 -10.40 -17.20 -3.35
C HIS A 10 -11.36 -16.10 -3.80
N THR A 11 -12.44 -16.47 -4.50
CA THR A 11 -13.45 -15.50 -4.96
C THR A 11 -14.11 -14.79 -3.78
N MET A 12 -14.45 -15.52 -2.72
CA MET A 12 -15.01 -14.92 -1.51
C MET A 12 -14.04 -13.95 -0.84
N PHE A 13 -12.77 -14.34 -0.74
CA PHE A 13 -11.71 -13.52 -0.16
C PHE A 13 -11.51 -12.23 -0.96
N VAL A 14 -11.27 -12.33 -2.27
CA VAL A 14 -11.07 -11.17 -3.16
C VAL A 14 -12.31 -10.27 -3.20
N ALA A 15 -13.51 -10.85 -3.30
CA ALA A 15 -14.75 -10.08 -3.30
C ALA A 15 -14.92 -9.31 -1.99
N THR A 16 -14.62 -9.95 -0.85
CA THR A 16 -14.74 -9.34 0.47
C THR A 16 -13.72 -8.24 0.67
N THR A 17 -12.44 -8.48 0.42
CA THR A 17 -11.38 -7.46 0.58
C THR A 17 -11.60 -6.27 -0.35
N THR A 18 -11.99 -6.53 -1.60
CA THR A 18 -12.31 -5.48 -2.58
C THR A 18 -13.53 -4.68 -2.14
N SER A 19 -14.62 -5.33 -1.73
CA SER A 19 -15.85 -4.66 -1.30
C SER A 19 -15.62 -3.78 -0.07
N ILE A 20 -14.87 -4.30 0.91
CA ILE A 20 -14.50 -3.55 2.10
C ILE A 20 -13.66 -2.34 1.72
N SER A 21 -12.63 -2.51 0.89
CA SER A 21 -11.75 -1.41 0.45
C SER A 21 -12.52 -0.34 -0.33
N LEU A 22 -13.39 -0.74 -1.26
CA LEU A 22 -14.22 0.20 -2.02
C LEU A 22 -15.14 0.99 -1.08
N PHE A 23 -15.78 0.31 -0.13
CA PHE A 23 -16.66 0.96 0.85
C PHE A 23 -15.90 1.94 1.74
N SER A 24 -14.81 1.50 2.39
CA SER A 24 -14.06 2.31 3.35
C SER A 24 -13.39 3.52 2.69
N ASN A 25 -12.80 3.35 1.49
CA ASN A 25 -12.21 4.45 0.75
C ASN A 25 -13.25 5.41 0.16
N SER A 26 -14.40 4.91 -0.29
CA SER A 26 -15.50 5.78 -0.75
C SER A 26 -16.10 6.57 0.40
N LEU A 27 -16.24 5.95 1.58
CA LEU A 27 -16.67 6.62 2.81
C LEU A 27 -15.66 7.69 3.24
N LEU A 28 -14.36 7.39 3.15
CA LEU A 28 -13.30 8.37 3.40
C LEU A 28 -13.41 9.57 2.45
N LEU A 29 -13.55 9.33 1.15
CA LEU A 29 -13.78 10.40 0.16
C LEU A 29 -15.03 11.22 0.51
N PHE A 30 -16.16 10.55 0.77
CA PHE A 30 -17.40 11.22 1.14
C PHE A 30 -17.22 12.14 2.36
N ILE A 31 -16.59 11.66 3.43
CA ILE A 31 -16.39 12.44 4.66
C ILE A 31 -15.41 13.60 4.42
N ILE A 32 -14.35 13.37 3.65
CA ILE A 32 -13.39 14.41 3.25
C ILE A 32 -14.08 15.54 2.49
N PHE A 33 -15.04 15.22 1.63
CA PHE A 33 -15.76 16.22 0.83
C PHE A 33 -16.94 16.88 1.55
N THR A 34 -17.60 16.19 2.48
CA THR A 34 -18.77 16.70 3.20
C THR A 34 -18.46 17.36 4.53
N THR A 35 -17.31 17.04 5.16
CA THR A 35 -16.93 17.68 6.43
C THR A 35 -16.31 19.05 6.14
N PRO A 36 -16.82 20.15 6.73
CA PRO A 36 -16.22 21.49 6.64
C PRO A 36 -14.95 21.62 7.48
N ALA A 37 -14.16 20.56 7.57
CA ALA A 37 -12.92 20.55 8.32
C ALA A 37 -11.89 21.41 7.56
N GLN A 38 -11.29 22.37 8.27
CA GLN A 38 -10.08 23.10 7.86
C GLN A 38 -8.89 22.11 7.76
N LEU A 39 -8.93 21.19 6.80
CA LEU A 39 -7.85 20.24 6.49
C LEU A 39 -6.89 20.82 5.44
N GLY A 40 -7.28 21.87 4.71
CA GLY A 40 -6.39 22.52 3.72
C GLY A 40 -5.85 21.53 2.68
N ALA A 41 -4.58 21.68 2.28
CA ALA A 41 -3.91 20.81 1.30
C ALA A 41 -3.88 19.31 1.69
N TYR A 42 -4.05 18.99 2.98
CA TYR A 42 -4.12 17.61 3.47
C TYR A 42 -5.37 16.87 2.96
N LYS A 43 -6.45 17.61 2.65
CA LYS A 43 -7.67 17.07 2.05
C LYS A 43 -7.37 16.38 0.71
N SER A 44 -6.57 17.04 -0.14
CA SER A 44 -6.16 16.52 -1.44
C SER A 44 -5.26 15.30 -1.30
N LEU A 45 -4.35 15.30 -0.32
CA LEU A 45 -3.45 14.17 -0.06
C LEU A 45 -4.22 12.91 0.34
N LEU A 46 -5.16 13.01 1.30
CA LEU A 46 -6.00 11.88 1.69
C LEU A 46 -6.91 11.39 0.57
N ALA A 47 -7.42 12.30 -0.27
CA ALA A 47 -8.23 11.94 -1.42
C ALA A 47 -7.42 11.15 -2.47
N ILE A 48 -6.16 11.56 -2.72
CA ILE A 48 -5.25 10.83 -3.60
C ILE A 48 -5.02 9.41 -3.06
N PHE A 49 -4.68 9.27 -1.77
CA PHE A 49 -4.52 7.93 -1.16
C PHE A 49 -5.76 7.06 -1.28
N ALA A 50 -6.95 7.62 -1.05
CA ALA A 50 -8.18 6.85 -1.17
C ALA A 50 -8.48 6.38 -2.61
N ILE A 51 -8.19 7.23 -3.61
CA ILE A 51 -8.34 6.87 -5.04
C ILE A 51 -7.32 5.79 -5.40
N CYS A 52 -6.08 5.97 -4.94
CA CYS A 52 -4.99 5.02 -5.09
C CYS A 52 -5.37 3.63 -4.56
N ASP A 53 -5.89 3.56 -3.34
CA ASP A 53 -6.34 2.33 -2.68
C ASP A 53 -7.50 1.65 -3.42
N ILE A 54 -8.50 2.42 -3.86
CA ILE A 54 -9.60 1.92 -4.69
C ILE A 54 -9.04 1.28 -5.97
N THR A 55 -8.13 1.98 -6.64
CA THR A 55 -7.58 1.52 -7.91
C THR A 55 -6.73 0.26 -7.72
N THR A 56 -5.95 0.18 -6.66
CA THR A 56 -5.16 -1.00 -6.29
C THR A 56 -6.06 -2.20 -5.97
N SER A 57 -7.15 -2.01 -5.22
CA SER A 57 -8.12 -3.08 -4.94
C SER A 57 -8.82 -3.59 -6.19
N LEU A 58 -9.23 -2.69 -7.09
CA LEU A 58 -9.80 -3.07 -8.39
C LEU A 58 -8.76 -3.81 -9.26
N GLY A 59 -7.50 -3.38 -9.22
CA GLY A 59 -6.39 -4.06 -9.87
C GLY A 59 -6.21 -5.49 -9.36
N HIS A 60 -6.19 -5.69 -8.03
CA HIS A 60 -6.13 -7.01 -7.41
C HIS A 60 -7.31 -7.89 -7.84
N ALA A 61 -8.53 -7.36 -7.84
CA ALA A 61 -9.72 -8.09 -8.25
C ALA A 61 -9.67 -8.50 -9.74
N THR A 62 -9.20 -7.59 -10.61
CA THR A 62 -9.17 -7.79 -12.06
C THR A 62 -8.06 -8.76 -12.48
N VAL A 63 -6.85 -8.58 -11.93
CA VAL A 63 -5.67 -9.38 -12.28
C VAL A 63 -5.68 -10.72 -11.58
N SER A 64 -6.18 -10.77 -10.34
CA SER A 64 -6.09 -11.93 -9.44
C SER A 64 -4.69 -12.56 -9.52
N PRO A 65 -3.64 -11.81 -9.16
CA PRO A 65 -2.26 -12.20 -9.45
C PRO A 65 -1.89 -13.50 -8.73
N ILE A 66 -1.24 -14.43 -9.43
CA ILE A 66 -0.65 -15.64 -8.88
C ILE A 66 0.85 -15.41 -8.76
N MET A 67 1.43 -15.81 -7.63
CA MET A 67 2.84 -15.66 -7.31
C MET A 67 3.47 -17.02 -6.99
N HIS A 68 4.59 -17.30 -7.65
CA HIS A 68 5.40 -18.49 -7.43
C HIS A 68 6.84 -18.12 -7.06
N LEU A 69 7.34 -18.69 -5.96
CA LEU A 69 8.65 -18.41 -5.39
C LEU A 69 9.63 -19.56 -5.64
N THR A 70 10.67 -19.30 -6.43
CA THR A 70 11.71 -20.27 -6.81
C THR A 70 13.03 -19.97 -6.09
N SER A 71 13.97 -20.92 -6.11
CA SER A 71 15.33 -20.76 -5.56
C SER A 71 16.14 -19.63 -6.24
N THR A 72 15.73 -19.23 -7.45
CA THR A 72 16.43 -18.24 -8.27
C THR A 72 15.74 -16.87 -8.28
N GLY A 73 14.52 -16.76 -7.75
CA GLY A 73 13.68 -15.61 -7.98
C GLY A 73 12.19 -15.88 -7.83
N PHE A 74 11.34 -14.97 -8.31
CA PHE A 74 9.90 -15.15 -8.28
C PHE A 74 9.25 -14.84 -9.63
N TYR A 75 8.08 -15.43 -9.85
CA TYR A 75 7.25 -15.25 -11.03
C TYR A 75 5.83 -14.86 -10.62
N GLY A 76 5.31 -13.79 -11.22
CA GLY A 76 3.95 -13.30 -11.06
C GLY A 76 3.20 -13.30 -12.39
N PHE A 77 1.95 -13.74 -12.41
CA PHE A 77 1.12 -13.76 -13.62
C PHE A 77 -0.37 -13.68 -13.26
N PRO A 78 -1.23 -13.21 -14.16
CA PRO A 78 -2.66 -13.12 -13.88
C PRO A 78 -3.28 -14.52 -13.84
N ARG A 79 -4.29 -14.70 -12.98
CA ARG A 79 -4.99 -16.00 -12.85
C ARG A 79 -5.61 -16.49 -14.15
N PHE A 80 -6.04 -15.58 -15.01
CA PHE A 80 -6.65 -15.89 -16.31
C PHE A 80 -5.68 -15.62 -17.48
N ALA A 81 -4.40 -15.90 -17.29
CA ALA A 81 -3.35 -15.73 -18.29
C ALA A 81 -3.75 -16.28 -19.68
N GLY A 82 -3.46 -15.50 -20.73
CA GLY A 82 -3.75 -15.78 -22.14
C GLY A 82 -5.21 -15.57 -22.56
N ARG A 83 -6.13 -15.28 -21.63
CA ARG A 83 -7.59 -15.24 -21.92
C ARG A 83 -8.14 -13.84 -22.13
N MET A 84 -7.46 -12.79 -21.66
CA MET A 84 -7.92 -11.40 -21.82
C MET A 84 -7.27 -10.77 -23.05
N MET A 85 -8.00 -10.74 -24.16
CA MET A 85 -7.57 -10.10 -25.40
C MET A 85 -8.52 -8.96 -25.79
N MET A 86 -7.97 -7.81 -26.15
CA MET A 86 -8.73 -6.68 -26.68
C MET A 86 -8.03 -6.17 -27.93
N PHE A 87 -8.74 -6.10 -29.06
CA PHE A 87 -8.21 -5.69 -30.37
C PHE A 87 -6.93 -6.43 -30.81
N GLY A 88 -6.81 -7.72 -30.47
CA GLY A 88 -5.62 -8.53 -30.83
C GLY A 88 -4.38 -8.28 -29.99
N VAL A 89 -4.48 -7.46 -28.93
CA VAL A 89 -3.42 -7.23 -27.94
C VAL A 89 -3.77 -7.93 -26.63
N SER A 90 -2.79 -8.63 -26.04
CA SER A 90 -2.90 -9.22 -24.71
C SER A 90 -3.06 -8.13 -23.66
N LEU A 91 -4.22 -8.11 -23.00
CA LEU A 91 -4.48 -7.22 -21.87
C LEU A 91 -3.68 -7.64 -20.64
N ASP A 92 -3.32 -8.92 -20.51
CA ASP A 92 -2.57 -9.43 -19.36
C ASP A 92 -1.29 -8.66 -19.10
N THR A 93 -0.53 -8.36 -20.16
CA THR A 93 0.73 -7.62 -20.03
C THR A 93 0.46 -6.20 -19.52
N VAL A 94 -0.56 -5.54 -20.06
CA VAL A 94 -0.94 -4.17 -19.68
C VAL A 94 -1.49 -4.14 -18.25
N LEU A 95 -2.35 -5.08 -17.90
CA LEU A 95 -2.96 -5.20 -16.58
C LEU A 95 -1.93 -5.56 -15.52
N CYS A 96 -0.99 -6.47 -15.79
CA CYS A 96 0.15 -6.71 -14.91
C CYS A 96 1.01 -5.46 -14.75
N MET A 97 1.32 -4.74 -15.83
CA MET A 97 2.08 -3.49 -15.75
C MET A 97 1.37 -2.42 -14.94
N MET A 98 0.06 -2.24 -15.14
CA MET A 98 -0.77 -1.32 -14.36
C MET A 98 -0.84 -1.75 -12.89
N PHE A 99 -1.02 -3.04 -12.63
CA PHE A 99 -1.08 -3.57 -11.28
C PHE A 99 0.22 -3.33 -10.52
N ILE A 100 1.37 -3.59 -11.13
CA ILE A 100 2.69 -3.24 -10.59
C ILE A 100 2.81 -1.72 -10.38
N ALA A 101 2.34 -0.91 -11.33
CA ALA A 101 2.44 0.55 -11.26
C ALA A 101 1.64 1.11 -10.07
N MET A 102 0.46 0.53 -9.83
CA MET A 102 -0.45 0.96 -8.77
C MET A 102 -0.04 0.39 -7.41
N PHE A 103 0.48 -0.83 -7.35
CA PHE A 103 0.96 -1.46 -6.12
C PHE A 103 2.26 -0.83 -5.60
N TYR A 104 3.14 -0.37 -6.50
CA TYR A 104 4.41 0.31 -6.17
C TYR A 104 4.36 1.80 -6.48
N GLN A 105 3.26 2.44 -6.07
CA GLN A 105 2.71 3.72 -6.50
C GLN A 105 3.60 4.97 -6.53
N THR A 106 4.89 4.86 -6.20
CA THR A 106 5.80 6.01 -6.12
C THR A 106 7.10 5.86 -6.95
N PHE A 107 7.50 4.70 -7.48
CA PHE A 107 8.94 4.54 -7.84
C PHE A 107 9.35 3.87 -9.16
N LEU A 108 8.45 3.66 -10.13
CA LEU A 108 8.80 2.86 -11.32
C LEU A 108 8.62 3.63 -12.62
N ILE A 109 9.62 4.42 -13.01
CA ILE A 109 9.88 4.65 -14.45
C ILE A 109 11.17 3.93 -14.87
N LEU A 110 12.09 3.69 -13.92
CA LEU A 110 13.38 3.04 -14.20
C LEU A 110 13.32 1.50 -14.27
N ALA A 111 12.44 0.85 -13.50
CA ALA A 111 12.31 -0.61 -13.54
C ALA A 111 11.66 -1.13 -14.83
N TYR A 112 10.74 -0.36 -15.43
CA TYR A 112 10.00 -0.76 -16.62
C TYR A 112 10.86 -0.91 -17.88
N HIS A 113 11.90 -0.07 -18.03
CA HIS A 113 12.85 -0.20 -19.13
C HIS A 113 13.64 -1.52 -19.09
N TYR A 114 13.87 -2.06 -17.88
CA TYR A 114 14.54 -3.35 -17.71
C TYR A 114 13.58 -4.52 -17.88
N VAL A 115 12.35 -4.46 -17.36
CA VAL A 115 11.34 -5.52 -17.51
C VAL A 115 10.96 -5.76 -18.98
N TYR A 116 10.82 -4.71 -19.79
CA TYR A 116 10.44 -4.86 -21.20
C TYR A 116 11.55 -5.51 -22.05
N ARG A 117 12.83 -5.20 -21.77
CA ARG A 117 13.98 -5.82 -22.46
C ARG A 117 14.28 -7.25 -21.97
N TYR A 118 13.70 -7.64 -20.84
CA TYR A 118 13.89 -8.90 -20.15
C TYR A 118 12.88 -9.99 -20.57
N LYS A 119 11.63 -9.63 -20.92
CA LYS A 119 10.55 -10.57 -21.30
C LYS A 119 10.96 -11.55 -22.42
N ALA A 120 11.81 -11.12 -23.36
CA ALA A 120 12.32 -11.95 -24.45
C ALA A 120 13.42 -12.96 -24.05
N SER A 121 14.10 -12.76 -22.92
CA SER A 121 15.21 -13.62 -22.48
C SER A 121 14.78 -14.65 -21.41
N THR A 122 13.69 -14.39 -20.69
CA THR A 122 13.27 -15.16 -19.52
C THR A 122 12.22 -16.20 -19.84
N SER A 123 11.41 -16.00 -20.89
CA SER A 123 10.43 -17.00 -21.34
C SER A 123 11.10 -18.34 -21.69
N THR A 124 12.24 -18.30 -22.37
CA THR A 124 13.02 -19.51 -22.73
C THR A 124 13.67 -20.21 -21.53
N ASN A 125 13.82 -19.53 -20.40
CA ASN A 125 14.50 -20.04 -19.20
C ASN A 125 13.54 -20.22 -18.00
N ALA A 126 12.23 -20.13 -18.24
CA ALA A 126 11.23 -20.33 -17.21
C ALA A 126 11.23 -21.78 -16.69
N PRO A 127 11.05 -22.01 -15.39
CA PRO A 127 10.99 -23.36 -14.82
C PRO A 127 9.76 -24.13 -15.32
N ALA A 128 9.97 -25.40 -15.69
CA ALA A 128 8.91 -26.27 -16.22
C ALA A 128 7.76 -26.51 -15.21
N GLU A 129 8.06 -26.38 -13.92
CA GLU A 129 7.10 -26.48 -12.82
C GLU A 129 5.94 -25.48 -12.94
N LEU A 130 6.14 -24.32 -13.59
CA LEU A 130 5.06 -23.34 -13.79
C LEU A 130 3.96 -23.88 -14.70
N LEU A 131 4.35 -24.61 -15.74
CA LEU A 131 3.41 -25.27 -16.65
C LEU A 131 2.72 -26.45 -15.95
N GLU A 132 3.46 -27.22 -15.15
CA GLU A 132 2.91 -28.38 -14.42
C GLU A 132 1.91 -27.97 -13.34
N ILE A 133 2.23 -26.95 -12.54
CA ILE A 133 1.42 -26.54 -11.38
C ILE A 133 0.26 -25.63 -11.82
N TYR A 134 0.50 -24.70 -12.74
CA TYR A 134 -0.47 -23.66 -13.09
C TYR A 134 -1.07 -23.81 -14.49
N GLY A 135 -0.52 -24.67 -15.35
CA GLY A 135 -0.98 -24.82 -16.73
C GLY A 135 -0.68 -23.61 -17.62
N VAL A 136 0.28 -22.76 -17.22
CA VAL A 136 0.63 -21.51 -17.92
C VAL A 136 1.96 -21.67 -18.64
N ASP A 137 1.96 -21.50 -19.97
CA ASP A 137 3.18 -21.43 -20.77
C ASP A 137 3.64 -19.97 -20.91
N LEU A 138 4.74 -19.62 -20.24
CA LEU A 138 5.34 -18.27 -20.30
C LEU A 138 6.02 -17.95 -21.65
N SER A 139 6.12 -18.93 -22.54
CA SER A 139 6.62 -18.76 -23.91
C SER A 139 5.58 -18.16 -24.84
N ASP A 140 4.29 -18.25 -24.49
CA ASP A 140 3.20 -17.68 -25.27
C ASP A 140 3.27 -16.13 -25.23
N PRO A 141 3.39 -15.45 -26.39
CA PRO A 141 3.42 -14.00 -26.45
C PRO A 141 2.17 -13.32 -25.86
N ASN A 142 1.05 -14.05 -25.79
CA ASN A 142 -0.20 -13.56 -25.22
C ASN A 142 -0.24 -13.60 -23.69
N VAL A 143 0.73 -14.24 -23.05
CA VAL A 143 0.82 -14.31 -21.59
C VAL A 143 1.62 -13.14 -21.04
N GLY A 144 0.97 -12.33 -20.20
CA GLY A 144 1.63 -11.34 -19.37
C GLY A 144 2.22 -12.01 -18.13
N PHE A 145 3.50 -11.77 -17.85
CA PHE A 145 4.11 -12.18 -16.59
C PHE A 145 5.17 -11.19 -16.15
N GLU A 146 5.37 -11.12 -14.85
CA GLU A 146 6.47 -10.42 -14.20
C GLU A 146 7.40 -11.45 -13.55
N SER A 147 8.70 -11.17 -13.54
CA SER A 147 9.64 -12.02 -12.81
C SER A 147 10.88 -11.24 -12.41
N ILE A 148 11.40 -11.56 -11.23
CA ILE A 148 12.74 -11.15 -10.80
C ILE A 148 13.55 -12.42 -10.66
N VAL A 149 14.54 -12.62 -11.53
CA VAL A 149 15.44 -13.78 -11.48
C VAL A 149 16.86 -13.30 -11.17
N ALA A 150 17.32 -13.67 -9.98
CA ALA A 150 18.62 -13.32 -9.43
C ALA A 150 19.75 -14.20 -9.96
N LYS A 151 19.46 -15.48 -10.24
CA LYS A 151 20.42 -16.47 -10.69
C LYS A 151 19.96 -17.15 -11.98
N ARG A 152 20.85 -17.34 -12.94
CA ARG A 152 20.57 -17.97 -14.24
C ARG A 152 21.62 -19.02 -14.55
N ARG A 153 21.32 -19.99 -15.42
CA ARG A 153 22.34 -20.94 -15.90
C ARG A 153 23.48 -20.20 -16.58
N CYS A 154 24.72 -20.52 -16.20
CA CYS A 154 25.92 -19.89 -16.75
C CYS A 154 26.12 -20.21 -18.23
N SER A 155 25.68 -21.38 -18.69
CA SER A 155 25.75 -21.85 -20.08
C SER A 155 24.61 -22.82 -20.36
N ALA A 156 24.17 -22.93 -21.62
CA ALA A 156 23.12 -23.87 -22.03
C ALA A 156 23.45 -25.34 -21.72
N SER A 157 24.74 -25.66 -21.56
CA SER A 157 25.26 -27.00 -21.26
C SER A 157 25.63 -27.24 -19.79
N SER A 158 25.62 -26.22 -18.94
CA SER A 158 25.96 -26.35 -17.51
C SER A 158 24.74 -26.10 -16.62
N THR A 159 24.59 -26.91 -15.58
CA THR A 159 23.60 -26.74 -14.51
C THR A 159 24.00 -25.66 -13.50
N ASP A 160 25.22 -25.11 -13.60
CA ASP A 160 25.72 -24.11 -12.66
C ASP A 160 24.93 -22.80 -12.80
N LEU A 161 24.56 -22.23 -11.65
CA LEU A 161 23.80 -20.99 -11.55
C LEU A 161 24.75 -19.81 -11.29
N CYS A 162 24.75 -18.85 -12.21
CA CYS A 162 25.48 -17.59 -12.13
C CYS A 162 24.55 -16.44 -11.72
N TRP A 163 25.08 -15.49 -10.95
CA TRP A 163 24.36 -14.27 -10.60
C TRP A 163 24.13 -13.41 -11.85
N HIS A 164 22.89 -12.95 -12.01
CA HIS A 164 22.54 -12.03 -13.08
C HIS A 164 22.72 -10.58 -12.61
N TRP A 165 23.94 -10.06 -12.80
CA TRP A 165 24.36 -8.74 -12.32
C TRP A 165 23.42 -7.57 -12.67
N PRO A 166 22.83 -7.47 -13.89
CA PRO A 166 21.87 -6.42 -14.20
C PRO A 166 20.63 -6.44 -13.30
N THR A 167 20.05 -7.62 -13.05
CA THR A 167 18.91 -7.75 -12.12
C THR A 167 19.33 -7.45 -10.68
N MET A 168 20.54 -7.86 -10.27
CA MET A 168 21.06 -7.55 -8.93
C MET A 168 21.29 -6.05 -8.73
N ALA A 169 21.87 -5.38 -9.72
CA ALA A 169 22.02 -3.92 -9.70
C ALA A 169 20.65 -3.22 -9.64
N ALA A 170 19.64 -3.71 -10.37
CA ALA A 170 18.29 -3.17 -10.33
C ALA A 170 17.62 -3.37 -8.95
N VAL A 171 17.72 -4.57 -8.37
CA VAL A 171 17.19 -4.87 -7.03
C VAL A 171 17.88 -4.01 -5.97
N VAL A 172 19.21 -3.90 -5.99
CA VAL A 172 19.97 -3.05 -5.05
C VAL A 172 19.63 -1.57 -5.22
N GLY A 173 19.49 -1.10 -6.46
CA GLY A 173 19.05 0.27 -6.75
C GLY A 173 17.65 0.56 -6.20
N LEU A 174 16.73 -0.40 -6.37
CA LEU A 174 15.38 -0.30 -5.82
C LEU A 174 15.40 -0.24 -4.29
N MET A 175 16.14 -1.13 -3.64
CA MET A 175 16.28 -1.14 -2.17
C MET A 175 16.90 0.16 -1.65
N SER A 176 17.90 0.69 -2.35
CA SER A 176 18.56 1.95 -2.00
C SER A 176 17.61 3.14 -2.11
N LEU A 177 16.77 3.17 -3.15
CA LEU A 177 15.76 4.22 -3.35
C LEU A 177 14.69 4.18 -2.25
N PHE A 178 14.20 2.98 -1.89
CA PHE A 178 13.29 2.80 -0.76
C PHE A 178 13.93 3.30 0.55
N GLY A 179 15.19 2.93 0.79
CA GLY A 179 15.95 3.40 1.95
C GLY A 179 16.11 4.93 1.98
N ALA A 180 16.44 5.55 0.84
CA ALA A 180 16.57 7.00 0.73
C ALA A 180 15.23 7.72 0.98
N THR A 181 14.14 7.19 0.44
CA THR A 181 12.79 7.71 0.68
C THR A 181 12.43 7.63 2.16
N ALA A 182 12.68 6.49 2.80
CA ALA A 182 12.45 6.33 4.23
C ALA A 182 13.29 7.33 5.05
N ALA A 183 14.54 7.56 4.68
CA ALA A 183 15.40 8.55 5.33
C ALA A 183 14.87 9.98 5.17
N VAL A 184 14.41 10.37 3.98
CA VAL A 184 13.76 11.68 3.76
C VAL A 184 12.50 11.82 4.60
N ILE A 185 11.66 10.79 4.66
CA ILE A 185 10.45 10.79 5.50
C ILE A 185 10.83 11.00 6.97
N VAL A 186 11.80 10.24 7.49
CA VAL A 186 12.29 10.38 8.88
C VAL A 186 12.84 11.79 9.13
N TYR A 187 13.61 12.33 8.19
CA TYR A 187 14.13 13.71 8.28
C TYR A 187 12.99 14.73 8.32
N CYS A 188 12.02 14.65 7.41
CA CYS A 188 10.86 15.55 7.39
C CYS A 188 10.02 15.43 8.68
N ILE A 189 9.85 14.23 9.23
CA ILE A 189 9.18 14.01 10.52
C ILE A 189 9.95 14.68 11.65
N TYR A 190 11.27 14.51 11.68
CA TYR A 190 12.14 15.11 12.68
C TYR A 190 12.02 16.64 12.65
N GLU A 191 12.22 17.24 11.48
CA GLU A 191 12.13 18.69 11.26
C GLU A 191 10.73 19.22 11.63
N THR A 192 9.68 18.57 11.17
CA THR A 192 8.29 18.98 11.48
C THR A 192 8.02 18.88 12.98
N SER A 193 8.50 17.82 13.63
CA SER A 193 8.33 17.64 15.07
C SER A 193 9.13 18.67 15.88
N ALA A 194 10.33 19.04 15.41
CA ALA A 194 11.14 20.09 15.99
C ALA A 194 10.47 21.47 15.82
N ALA A 195 9.95 21.77 14.63
CA ALA A 195 9.22 23.00 14.34
C ALA A 195 7.95 23.16 15.19
N ILE A 196 7.19 22.08 15.40
CA ILE A 196 6.00 22.05 16.27
C ILE A 196 6.37 22.28 17.76
N ARG A 197 7.53 21.78 18.20
CA ARG A 197 8.02 21.94 19.57
C ARG A 197 8.73 23.28 19.81
N SER A 198 9.15 23.97 18.76
CA SER A 198 9.82 25.27 18.87
C SER A 198 8.87 26.35 19.40
N THR A 199 9.31 27.09 20.41
CA THR A 199 8.58 28.23 20.99
C THR A 199 8.67 29.50 20.14
N ILE A 200 9.53 29.48 19.11
CA ILE A 200 9.83 30.61 18.21
C ILE A 200 8.69 30.83 17.20
N ASN A 201 7.96 29.79 16.82
CA ASN A 201 6.85 29.89 15.90
C ASN A 201 5.58 30.37 16.61
N ILE A 202 5.00 31.49 16.17
CA ILE A 202 3.72 32.07 16.67
C ILE A 202 2.54 31.23 16.16
N ILE A 203 2.53 29.93 16.48
CA ILE A 203 1.42 29.03 16.14
C ILE A 203 0.49 28.98 17.34
N SER A 204 -0.81 29.23 17.10
CA SER A 204 -1.80 29.17 18.18
C SER A 204 -1.84 27.77 18.83
N PRO A 205 -2.08 27.67 20.15
CA PRO A 205 -2.10 26.38 20.86
C PRO A 205 -3.06 25.36 20.23
N LYS A 206 -4.19 25.84 19.69
CA LYS A 206 -5.19 25.03 18.96
C LYS A 206 -4.60 24.42 17.68
N THR A 207 -3.88 25.21 16.88
CA THR A 207 -3.25 24.77 15.62
C THR A 207 -2.10 23.80 15.88
N ARG A 208 -1.31 24.04 16.94
CA ARG A 208 -0.21 23.15 17.35
C ARG A 208 -0.70 21.75 17.72
N ARG A 209 -1.79 21.66 18.50
CA ARG A 209 -2.44 20.38 18.83
C ARG A 209 -2.97 19.67 17.59
N MET A 210 -3.57 20.42 16.66
CA MET A 210 -4.06 19.87 15.40
C MET A 210 -2.94 19.27 14.54
N GLN A 211 -1.84 20.01 14.33
CA GLN A 211 -0.68 19.55 13.55
C GLN A 211 0.01 18.34 14.20
N GLY A 212 0.12 18.30 15.53
CA GLY A 212 0.67 17.14 16.25
C GLY A 212 -0.18 15.88 16.12
N ASN A 213 -1.51 16.00 16.21
CA ASN A 213 -2.43 14.88 15.99
C ASN A 213 -2.37 14.38 14.54
N LEU A 214 -2.21 15.31 13.59
CA LEU A 214 -2.07 15.00 12.17
C LEU A 214 -0.78 14.22 11.88
N LEU A 215 0.34 14.70 12.41
CA LEU A 215 1.64 14.03 12.26
C LEU A 215 1.63 12.65 12.91
N LYS A 216 1.00 12.51 14.09
CA LYS A 216 0.83 11.20 14.75
C LYS A 216 0.00 10.25 13.90
N ALA A 217 -1.08 10.72 13.27
CA ALA A 217 -1.89 9.91 12.37
C ALA A 217 -1.08 9.47 11.13
N LEU A 218 -0.35 10.38 10.50
CA LEU A 218 0.50 10.09 9.34
C LEU A 218 1.63 9.09 9.69
N LEU A 219 2.22 9.23 10.88
CA LEU A 219 3.22 8.30 11.41
C LEU A 219 2.66 6.89 11.59
N ILE A 220 1.48 6.77 12.20
CA ILE A 220 0.80 5.50 12.40
C ILE A 220 0.43 4.88 11.04
N GLN A 221 -0.08 5.69 10.12
CA GLN A 221 -0.42 5.27 8.76
C GLN A 221 0.79 4.81 7.96
N THR A 222 1.98 5.40 8.18
CA THR A 222 3.20 4.97 7.49
C THR A 222 3.81 3.73 8.16
N ALA A 223 3.89 3.72 9.49
CA ALA A 223 4.57 2.68 10.24
C ALA A 223 3.85 1.32 10.16
N ILE A 224 2.51 1.31 10.17
CA ILE A 224 1.74 0.07 10.20
C ILE A 224 1.92 -0.74 8.90
N PRO A 225 1.67 -0.19 7.69
CA PRO A 225 1.94 -0.90 6.44
C PRO A 225 3.42 -1.25 6.29
N CYS A 226 4.34 -0.37 6.66
CA CYS A 226 5.77 -0.70 6.60
C CYS A 226 6.13 -1.94 7.44
N LEU A 227 5.61 -2.04 8.67
CA LEU A 227 5.95 -3.12 9.60
C LEU A 227 5.20 -4.42 9.28
N PHE A 228 3.91 -4.33 8.93
CA PHE A 228 3.04 -5.50 8.80
C PHE A 228 2.81 -5.96 7.35
N SER A 229 3.16 -5.13 6.35
CA SER A 229 3.02 -5.44 4.92
C SER A 229 4.37 -5.51 4.23
N TYR A 230 5.06 -4.37 4.14
CA TYR A 230 6.22 -4.25 3.26
C TYR A 230 7.42 -5.03 3.79
N THR A 231 7.62 -5.04 5.12
CA THR A 231 8.72 -5.80 5.74
C THR A 231 8.54 -7.31 5.55
N PRO A 232 7.38 -7.93 5.89
CA PRO A 232 7.14 -9.34 5.61
C PRO A 232 7.25 -9.67 4.11
N LEU A 233 6.62 -8.89 3.24
CA LEU A 233 6.65 -9.12 1.80
C LEU A 233 8.09 -9.11 1.26
N SER A 234 8.89 -8.10 1.63
CA SER A 234 10.29 -7.97 1.23
C SER A 234 11.13 -9.13 1.75
N PHE A 235 10.93 -9.52 3.02
CA PHE A 235 11.63 -10.66 3.61
C PHE A 235 11.34 -11.95 2.85
N PHE A 236 10.06 -12.28 2.62
CA PHE A 236 9.68 -13.51 1.94
C PHE A 236 10.05 -13.53 0.46
N MET A 237 10.09 -12.38 -0.23
CA MET A 237 10.57 -12.32 -1.61
C MET A 237 12.09 -12.48 -1.72
N LEU A 238 12.85 -11.94 -0.77
CA LEU A 238 14.31 -12.04 -0.76
C LEU A 238 14.80 -13.39 -0.20
N PHE A 239 14.03 -14.03 0.67
CA PHE A 239 14.42 -15.27 1.33
C PHE A 239 14.80 -16.39 0.36
N PRO A 240 14.00 -16.74 -0.69
CA PRO A 240 14.39 -17.75 -1.68
C PRO A 240 15.67 -17.38 -2.44
N ILE A 241 15.84 -16.11 -2.77
CA ILE A 241 17.00 -15.62 -3.53
C ILE A 241 18.30 -15.78 -2.72
N LEU A 242 18.23 -15.45 -1.42
CA LEU A 242 19.38 -15.48 -0.52
C LEU A 242 19.72 -16.89 -0.03
N THR A 243 18.71 -17.69 0.30
CA THR A 243 18.90 -19.04 0.87
C THR A 243 18.95 -20.15 -0.18
N GLY A 244 18.40 -19.91 -1.38
CA GLY A 244 18.20 -20.95 -2.39
C GLY A 244 17.05 -21.91 -2.07
N ILE A 245 16.27 -21.68 -1.01
CA ILE A 245 15.14 -22.53 -0.63
C ILE A 245 13.90 -22.14 -1.45
N GLU A 246 13.28 -23.11 -2.09
CA GLU A 246 12.07 -22.93 -2.88
C GLU A 246 10.84 -22.89 -1.97
N LEU A 247 10.11 -21.78 -2.02
CA LEU A 247 8.88 -21.59 -1.24
C LEU A 247 7.62 -21.91 -2.07
N GLY A 248 7.79 -22.14 -3.38
CA GLY A 248 6.74 -22.57 -4.29
C GLY A 248 5.52 -21.66 -4.25
N ASP A 249 4.36 -22.25 -3.98
CA ASP A 249 3.08 -21.57 -3.95
C ASP A 249 2.79 -20.80 -2.64
N ALA A 250 3.71 -20.77 -1.66
CA ALA A 250 3.58 -19.91 -0.49
C ALA A 250 3.53 -18.41 -0.86
N GLY A 251 4.12 -18.04 -2.00
CA GLY A 251 4.02 -16.70 -2.58
C GLY A 251 2.57 -16.24 -2.75
N ASN A 252 1.67 -17.15 -3.11
CA ASN A 252 0.24 -16.86 -3.25
C ASN A 252 -0.41 -16.42 -1.93
N ILE A 253 -0.02 -17.00 -0.80
CA ILE A 253 -0.60 -16.65 0.51
C ILE A 253 -0.14 -15.25 0.91
N ILE A 254 1.16 -14.98 0.78
CA ILE A 254 1.75 -13.69 1.13
C ILE A 254 1.14 -12.58 0.29
N PHE A 255 0.96 -12.82 -1.01
CA PHE A 255 0.35 -11.85 -1.92
C PHE A 255 -1.17 -11.74 -1.77
N ALA A 256 -1.87 -12.78 -1.30
CA ALA A 256 -3.27 -12.67 -0.93
C ALA A 256 -3.46 -11.73 0.27
N ILE A 257 -2.57 -11.80 1.27
CA ILE A 257 -2.60 -10.90 2.43
C ILE A 257 -2.44 -9.42 2.00
N THR A 258 -1.70 -9.15 0.91
CA THR A 258 -1.53 -7.76 0.45
C THR A 258 -2.80 -7.11 -0.05
N ALA A 259 -3.77 -7.90 -0.53
CA ALA A 259 -5.07 -7.40 -0.96
C ALA A 259 -5.90 -6.80 0.20
N ILE A 260 -5.53 -7.04 1.46
CA ILE A 260 -6.21 -6.51 2.63
C ILE A 260 -5.77 -5.06 2.92
N PHE A 261 -4.56 -4.65 2.52
CA PHE A 261 -3.98 -3.38 2.96
C PHE A 261 -4.74 -2.13 2.50
N PRO A 262 -5.22 -2.02 1.25
CA PRO A 262 -6.02 -0.86 0.84
C PRO A 262 -7.31 -0.67 1.66
N ALA A 263 -7.87 -1.76 2.22
CA ALA A 263 -9.00 -1.67 3.15
C ALA A 263 -8.56 -1.17 4.52
N ILE A 264 -7.47 -1.72 5.05
CA ILE A 264 -6.93 -1.37 6.37
C ILE A 264 -6.50 0.10 6.43
N ASP A 265 -5.85 0.62 5.39
CA ASP A 265 -5.30 1.98 5.34
C ASP A 265 -6.38 3.04 5.53
N SER A 266 -7.47 2.94 4.77
CA SER A 266 -8.61 3.85 4.88
C SER A 266 -9.34 3.75 6.22
N PHE A 267 -9.46 2.55 6.80
CA PHE A 267 -10.01 2.40 8.15
C PHE A 267 -9.17 3.12 9.20
N PHE A 268 -7.84 2.99 9.15
CA PHE A 268 -6.97 3.68 10.08
C PHE A 268 -7.13 5.20 9.99
N VAL A 269 -7.17 5.74 8.78
CA VAL A 269 -7.39 7.18 8.54
C VAL A 269 -8.74 7.62 9.14
N LEU A 270 -9.81 6.87 8.89
CA LEU A 270 -11.16 7.16 9.38
C LEU A 270 -11.26 7.16 10.91
N PHE A 271 -10.63 6.19 11.59
CA PHE A 271 -10.74 6.02 13.04
C PHE A 271 -9.72 6.82 13.86
N PHE A 272 -8.49 7.02 13.37
CA PHE A 272 -7.44 7.71 14.13
C PHE A 272 -7.47 9.23 13.97
N ILE A 273 -8.01 9.76 12.85
CA ILE A 273 -8.17 11.21 12.70
C ILE A 273 -9.44 11.64 13.42
N GLY A 274 -9.28 12.20 14.62
CA GLY A 274 -10.40 12.55 15.51
C GLY A 274 -11.54 13.35 14.86
N LYS A 275 -11.22 14.26 13.91
CA LYS A 275 -12.23 15.01 13.15
C LYS A 275 -13.05 14.13 12.19
N LEU A 276 -12.39 13.18 11.50
CA LEU A 276 -13.08 12.24 10.60
C LEU A 276 -13.91 11.25 11.43
N ARG A 277 -13.37 10.74 12.53
CA ARG A 277 -14.09 9.89 13.47
C ARG A 277 -15.36 10.57 14.01
N ALA A 278 -15.26 11.84 14.41
CA ALA A 278 -16.43 12.60 14.87
C ALA A 278 -17.47 12.77 13.74
N ALA A 279 -17.04 12.95 12.49
CA ALA A 279 -17.93 13.01 11.34
C ALA A 279 -18.63 11.67 11.06
N ILE A 280 -17.94 10.53 11.18
CA ILE A 280 -18.54 9.18 11.09
C ILE A 280 -19.63 9.00 12.14
N ILE A 281 -19.33 9.37 13.39
CA ILE A 281 -20.24 9.15 14.52
C ILE A 281 -21.50 10.00 14.35
N ARG A 282 -21.38 11.23 13.84
CA ARG A 282 -22.52 12.06 13.44
C ARG A 282 -23.29 11.45 12.28
N LEU A 283 -22.60 10.94 11.26
CA LEU A 283 -23.21 10.37 10.05
C LEU A 283 -24.04 9.11 10.35
N PHE A 284 -23.55 8.24 11.24
CA PHE A 284 -24.21 6.99 11.61
C PHE A 284 -25.05 7.08 12.89
N HIS A 285 -25.20 8.27 13.49
CA HIS A 285 -25.90 8.48 14.76
C HIS A 285 -25.47 7.51 15.87
N LEU A 286 -24.18 7.18 15.94
CA LEU A 286 -23.65 6.23 16.92
C LEU A 286 -23.62 6.87 18.32
N PRO A 287 -23.96 6.13 19.39
CA PRO A 287 -23.93 6.66 20.75
C PRO A 287 -22.49 7.05 21.13
N PHE A 288 -22.26 8.34 21.38
CA PHE A 288 -20.95 8.86 21.75
C PHE A 288 -20.90 9.12 23.26
N SER A 289 -20.07 8.37 23.98
CA SER A 289 -19.67 8.69 25.35
C SER A 289 -18.28 9.32 25.31
N GLY A 290 -18.25 10.62 25.12
CA GLY A 290 -17.00 11.39 25.01
C GLY A 290 -17.24 12.81 25.48
N SER A 291 -17.08 13.01 26.78
CA SER A 291 -16.93 14.31 27.42
C SER A 291 -15.73 15.04 26.78
N GLU A 292 -16.00 15.97 25.88
CA GLU A 292 -15.21 17.20 25.81
C GLU A 292 -15.86 18.17 26.79
N ASN A 293 -15.28 18.26 28.00
CA ASN A 293 -15.37 19.48 28.80
C ASN A 293 -14.76 20.62 27.97
N ASP A 294 -15.58 21.25 27.15
CA ASP A 294 -15.33 22.62 26.73
C ASP A 294 -15.59 23.46 27.98
N GLY A 295 -14.51 23.97 28.58
CA GLY A 295 -14.57 24.78 29.78
C GLY A 295 -15.31 26.08 29.48
N SER A 296 -16.63 26.06 29.68
CA SER A 296 -17.43 27.25 29.90
C SER A 296 -17.43 27.56 31.40
N ASP A 297 -16.29 28.03 31.92
CA ASP A 297 -16.28 28.81 33.16
C ASP A 297 -16.74 30.23 32.78
N ILE A 298 -18.05 30.43 32.77
CA ILE A 298 -18.65 31.74 33.05
C ILE A 298 -19.38 31.57 34.36
N ASP A 299 -18.61 31.72 35.44
CA ASP A 299 -19.12 31.90 36.79
C ASP A 299 -19.90 33.22 36.83
N HIS A 300 -21.23 33.13 36.88
CA HIS A 300 -22.09 34.24 37.24
C HIS A 300 -22.09 34.33 38.78
N SER A 301 -21.00 34.84 39.35
CA SER A 301 -20.96 35.25 40.75
C SER A 301 -21.53 36.67 40.87
N ASP A 302 -22.74 36.72 41.44
CA ASP A 302 -23.45 37.92 41.89
C ASP A 302 -22.52 38.87 42.67
N THR A 303 -22.09 39.95 42.01
CA THR A 303 -21.43 41.05 42.70
C THR A 303 -22.49 42.05 43.15
N LYS A 304 -22.88 41.95 44.42
CA LYS A 304 -23.57 43.00 45.18
C LYS A 304 -22.81 44.32 45.02
N ILE A 305 -23.44 45.29 44.36
CA ILE A 305 -22.97 46.68 44.35
C ILE A 305 -23.20 47.25 45.76
N MET A 306 -22.12 47.42 46.50
CA MET A 306 -22.09 48.17 47.75
C MET A 306 -21.84 49.64 47.42
N THR A 307 -22.82 50.48 47.74
CA THR A 307 -22.80 51.93 47.65
C THR A 307 -21.65 52.52 48.47
N VAL A 308 -20.86 53.43 47.89
CA VAL A 308 -20.07 54.39 48.67
C VAL A 308 -20.25 55.78 48.09
N HIS A 309 -20.99 56.60 48.83
CA HIS A 309 -21.00 58.05 48.73
C HIS A 309 -19.60 58.61 48.95
N THR A 310 -19.20 59.59 48.15
CA THR A 310 -18.31 60.66 48.62
C THR A 310 -18.80 62.01 48.11
N ARG A 311 -18.72 62.98 49.01
CA ARG A 311 -19.15 64.38 48.91
C ARG A 311 -18.43 65.14 47.81
#